data_AF-A0A7C4DTE2-F1
#
_entry.id   AF-A0A7C4DTE2-F1
#
_cell.length_a   1.000
_cell.length_b   1.000
_cell.length_c   1.000
_cell.angle_alpha   90.00
_cell.angle_beta   90.00
_cell.angle_gamma   90.00
#
_symmetry.space_group_name_H-M   'P 1'
#
loop_
_entity.id
_entity.type
_entity.pdbx_description
1 polymer ?
#
loop_
_entity_poly.entity_id
_entity_poly.type
_entity_poly.pdbx_seq_one_letter_code
_entity_poly.pdbx_strand_id
1 'polypeptide(L)'
;MKKKVVTVGTGKLARILGVSERYVLKLVELGLPKTARGEFPLAEALVWCVRHYRTLLERRDGGDDPQARELSREIRRERLRHAKAAADLLETERDQKRGGLVEISVVREYMSSHNSTVRQRILMLPSRIAHQLEGESRDVIEAKLDQALRGALAALAEGLRAEARSGAN
;
A
#
# COMPACT_ATOMS: atom_id res chain seq x y z
N MET A 1 39.75 26.05 -47.40
CA MET A 1 38.67 26.89 -46.86
C MET A 1 38.67 26.79 -45.34
N LYS A 2 39.03 27.85 -44.61
CA LYS A 2 39.04 27.84 -43.13
C LYS A 2 37.59 27.81 -42.64
N LYS A 3 37.11 26.68 -42.11
CA LYS A 3 35.80 26.58 -41.46
C LYS A 3 35.76 27.61 -40.31
N LYS A 4 34.90 28.62 -40.40
CA LYS A 4 34.60 29.51 -39.27
C LYS A 4 33.96 28.66 -38.17
N VAL A 5 34.73 28.33 -37.14
CA VAL A 5 34.21 27.64 -35.96
C VAL A 5 33.47 28.67 -35.13
N VAL A 6 32.15 28.53 -35.00
CA VAL A 6 31.34 29.39 -34.14
C VAL A 6 31.62 29.00 -32.69
N THR A 7 32.31 29.88 -31.97
CA THR A 7 32.54 29.73 -30.52
C THR A 7 31.42 30.39 -29.73
N VAL A 8 31.02 29.76 -28.63
CA VAL A 8 29.97 30.26 -27.72
C VAL A 8 30.47 30.25 -26.27
N GLY A 9 30.02 31.24 -25.50
CA GLY A 9 30.28 31.31 -24.06
C GLY A 9 29.47 30.29 -23.26
N THR A 10 29.94 29.93 -22.06
CA THR A 10 29.31 28.94 -21.15
C THR A 10 27.81 29.15 -20.96
N GLY A 11 27.35 30.37 -20.67
CA GLY A 11 25.93 30.65 -20.43
C GLY A 11 25.05 30.57 -21.69
N LYS A 12 25.63 30.76 -22.88
CA LYS A 12 24.92 30.54 -24.15
C LYS A 12 24.82 29.04 -24.45
N LEU A 13 25.89 28.28 -24.21
CA LEU A 13 25.88 26.82 -24.36
C LEU A 13 24.90 26.15 -23.39
N ALA A 14 24.88 26.59 -22.13
CA ALA A 14 23.96 26.10 -21.10
C ALA A 14 22.49 26.25 -21.53
N ARG A 15 22.12 27.43 -22.06
CA ARG A 15 20.77 27.68 -22.60
C ARG A 15 20.44 26.80 -23.80
N ILE A 16 21.37 26.61 -24.73
CA ILE A 16 21.15 25.78 -25.92
C ILE A 16 20.94 24.31 -25.52
N LEU A 17 21.70 23.81 -24.54
CA LEU A 17 21.59 22.45 -24.04
C LEU A 17 20.45 22.25 -23.04
N GLY A 18 19.80 23.33 -22.57
CA GLY A 18 18.76 23.26 -21.54
C GLY A 18 19.26 22.82 -20.16
N VAL A 19 20.54 23.05 -19.85
CA VAL A 19 21.18 22.62 -18.59
C VAL A 19 21.73 23.81 -17.80
N SER A 20 22.03 23.61 -16.52
CA SER A 20 22.66 24.66 -15.69
C SER A 20 24.12 24.88 -16.09
N GLU A 21 24.64 26.08 -15.88
CA GLU A 21 26.06 26.40 -16.15
C GLU A 21 27.02 25.53 -15.32
N ARG A 22 26.64 25.17 -14.08
CA ARG A 22 27.37 24.22 -13.24
C ARG A 22 27.46 22.84 -13.89
N TYR A 23 26.39 22.40 -14.55
CA TYR A 23 26.39 21.13 -15.25
C TYR A 23 27.27 21.16 -16.51
N VAL A 24 27.33 22.30 -17.21
CA VAL A 24 28.29 22.48 -18.32
C VAL A 24 29.73 22.31 -17.83
N LEU A 25 30.10 22.87 -16.68
CA LEU A 25 31.44 22.68 -16.10
C LEU A 25 31.73 21.21 -15.79
N LYS A 26 30.75 20.48 -15.25
CA LYS A 26 30.84 19.03 -15.07
C LYS A 26 31.03 18.28 -16.39
N LEU A 27 30.37 18.70 -17.47
CA LEU A 27 30.59 18.12 -18.80
C LEU A 27 32.01 18.39 -19.32
N VAL A 28 32.63 19.53 -18.97
CA VAL A 28 34.04 19.80 -19.27
C VAL A 28 34.96 18.82 -18.56
N GLU A 29 34.70 18.51 -17.29
CA GLU A 29 35.45 17.49 -16.53
C GLU A 29 35.30 16.10 -17.17
N LEU A 30 34.15 15.81 -17.76
CA LEU A 30 33.86 14.56 -18.47
C LEU A 30 34.44 14.50 -19.89
N GLY A 31 35.04 15.60 -20.39
CA GLY A 31 35.73 15.64 -21.69
C GLY A 31 35.03 16.44 -22.79
N LEU A 32 34.13 17.37 -22.45
CA LEU A 32 33.54 18.29 -23.43
C LEU A 32 34.62 19.14 -24.13
N PRO A 33 34.63 19.21 -25.48
CA PRO A 33 35.61 19.99 -26.23
C PRO A 33 35.53 21.49 -25.90
N LYS A 34 36.68 22.10 -25.60
CA LYS A 34 36.82 23.54 -25.32
C LYS A 34 37.93 24.14 -26.17
N THR A 35 37.72 25.35 -26.69
CA THR A 35 38.73 26.08 -27.49
C THR A 35 39.57 26.99 -26.60
N ALA A 36 38.95 27.66 -25.64
CA ALA A 36 39.61 28.50 -24.64
C ALA A 36 38.82 28.50 -23.32
N ARG A 37 39.28 29.24 -22.31
CA ARG A 37 38.60 29.32 -21.01
C ARG A 37 37.22 29.96 -21.18
N GLY A 38 36.16 29.14 -21.04
CA GLY A 38 34.78 29.60 -21.20
C GLY A 38 34.30 29.71 -22.64
N GLU A 39 35.10 29.29 -23.63
CA GLU A 39 34.74 29.30 -25.05
C GLU A 39 34.65 27.88 -25.61
N PHE A 40 33.48 27.57 -26.16
CA PHE A 40 33.16 26.24 -26.67
C PHE A 40 32.88 26.28 -28.17
N PRO A 41 33.49 25.40 -28.97
CA PRO A 41 33.14 25.23 -30.37
C PRO A 41 31.76 24.57 -30.44
N LEU A 42 30.73 25.33 -30.84
CA LEU A 42 29.32 24.92 -30.70
C LEU A 42 29.03 23.58 -31.40
N ALA A 43 29.50 23.40 -32.63
CA ALA A 43 29.25 22.19 -33.41
C ALA A 43 29.88 20.93 -32.76
N GLU A 44 31.12 21.03 -32.28
CA GLU A 44 31.83 19.92 -31.66
C GLU A 44 31.26 19.60 -30.28
N ALA A 45 30.92 20.63 -29.50
CA ALA A 45 30.28 20.48 -28.20
C ALA A 45 28.93 19.77 -28.32
N LEU A 46 28.10 20.15 -29.30
CA LEU A 46 26.81 19.49 -29.53
C LEU A 46 26.96 18.03 -29.97
N VAL A 47 27.85 17.74 -30.92
CA VAL A 47 28.11 16.36 -31.38
C VAL A 47 28.60 15.50 -30.22
N TRP A 48 29.50 16.03 -29.40
CA TRP A 48 29.99 15.33 -28.21
C TRP A 48 28.86 15.09 -27.20
N CYS A 49 28.04 16.09 -26.89
CA CYS A 49 26.90 15.94 -25.97
C CYS A 49 25.91 14.87 -26.46
N VAL A 50 25.54 14.89 -27.75
CA VAL A 50 24.65 13.88 -28.33
C VAL A 50 25.23 12.48 -28.18
N ARG A 51 26.53 12.31 -28.45
CA ARG A 51 27.21 11.02 -28.29
C ARG A 51 27.24 10.60 -26.82
N HIS A 52 27.60 11.51 -25.92
CA HIS A 52 27.66 11.27 -24.48
C HIS A 52 26.31 10.79 -23.93
N TYR A 53 25.22 11.49 -24.27
CA TYR A 53 23.88 11.10 -23.83
C TYR A 53 23.40 9.78 -24.43
N ARG A 54 23.72 9.50 -25.71
CA ARG A 54 23.43 8.20 -26.32
C ARG A 54 24.13 7.06 -25.58
N THR A 55 25.42 7.20 -25.29
CA THR A 55 26.18 6.19 -24.52
C THR A 55 25.63 6.01 -23.10
N LEU A 56 25.16 7.08 -22.45
CA LEU A 56 24.52 6.97 -21.13
C LEU A 56 23.18 6.23 -21.18
N LEU A 57 22.36 6.48 -22.19
CA LEU A 57 21.08 5.79 -22.39
C LEU A 57 21.30 4.33 -22.75
N GLU A 58 22.24 4.05 -23.65
CA GLU A 58 22.70 2.71 -23.98
C GLU A 58 23.12 1.96 -22.72
N ARG A 59 24.05 2.49 -21.91
CA ARG A 59 24.47 1.84 -20.65
C ARG A 59 23.32 1.59 -19.67
N ARG A 60 22.30 2.46 -19.64
CA ARG A 60 21.15 2.31 -18.74
C ARG A 60 20.18 1.21 -19.17
N ASP A 61 20.06 0.97 -20.48
CA ASP A 61 19.18 -0.04 -21.05
C ASP A 61 19.93 -1.27 -21.58
N GLY A 62 21.22 -1.45 -21.30
CA GLY A 62 21.99 -2.66 -21.64
C GLY A 62 22.84 -2.57 -22.92
N GLY A 63 22.96 -1.41 -23.54
CA GLY A 63 23.76 -1.18 -24.74
C GLY A 63 23.04 -1.63 -26.00
N ASP A 64 23.78 -1.94 -27.07
CA ASP A 64 23.25 -2.62 -28.27
C ASP A 64 23.18 -4.15 -28.12
N ASP A 65 23.62 -4.69 -26.98
CA ASP A 65 23.50 -6.11 -26.67
C ASP A 65 22.03 -6.47 -26.36
N PRO A 66 21.39 -7.33 -27.18
CA PRO A 66 20.01 -7.77 -26.95
C PRO A 66 19.81 -8.47 -25.60
N GLN A 67 20.82 -9.22 -25.12
CA GLN A 67 20.72 -9.98 -23.87
C GLN A 67 20.73 -9.06 -22.64
N ALA A 68 21.63 -8.07 -22.63
CA ALA A 68 21.69 -7.08 -21.56
C ALA A 68 20.43 -6.19 -21.50
N ARG A 69 19.80 -5.92 -22.66
CA ARG A 69 18.48 -5.25 -22.73
C ARG A 69 17.38 -6.08 -22.11
N GLU A 70 17.35 -7.37 -22.41
CA GLU A 70 16.37 -8.31 -21.87
C GLU A 70 16.51 -8.43 -20.35
N LEU A 71 17.73 -8.65 -19.85
CA LEU A 71 18.03 -8.70 -18.42
C LEU A 71 17.62 -7.41 -17.70
N SER A 72 17.89 -6.24 -18.28
CA SER A 72 17.49 -4.94 -17.69
C SER A 72 15.97 -4.79 -17.60
N ARG A 73 15.22 -5.32 -18.57
CA ARG A 73 13.75 -5.34 -18.54
C ARG A 73 13.22 -6.32 -17.49
N GLU A 74 13.81 -7.50 -17.36
CA GLU A 74 13.44 -8.48 -16.35
C GLU A 74 13.66 -7.94 -14.94
N ILE A 75 14.83 -7.37 -14.66
CA ILE A 75 15.12 -6.73 -13.37
C ILE A 75 14.09 -5.64 -13.05
N ARG A 76 13.71 -4.84 -14.05
CA ARG A 76 12.70 -3.78 -13.88
C ARG A 76 11.30 -4.36 -13.59
N ARG A 77 10.93 -5.45 -14.26
CA ARG A 77 9.67 -6.17 -14.00
C ARG A 77 9.66 -6.76 -12.60
N GLU A 78 10.75 -7.37 -12.16
CA GLU A 78 10.84 -7.98 -10.84
C GLU A 78 10.80 -6.93 -9.73
N ARG A 79 11.51 -5.80 -9.91
CA ARG A 79 11.41 -4.65 -9.00
C ARG A 79 9.98 -4.10 -8.92
N LEU A 80 9.26 -4.04 -10.04
CA LEU A 80 7.87 -3.59 -10.05
C LEU A 80 6.95 -4.57 -9.30
N ARG A 81 7.14 -5.88 -9.47
CA ARG A 81 6.40 -6.90 -8.72
C ARG A 81 6.66 -6.80 -7.23
N HIS A 82 7.92 -6.68 -6.82
CA HIS A 82 8.30 -6.50 -5.43
C HIS A 82 7.70 -5.21 -4.84
N ALA A 83 7.75 -4.09 -5.58
CA ALA A 83 7.17 -2.83 -5.13
C ALA A 83 5.65 -2.92 -4.93
N LYS A 84 4.94 -3.66 -5.79
CA LYS A 84 3.50 -3.92 -5.63
C LYS A 84 3.23 -4.76 -4.38
N ALA A 85 3.93 -5.88 -4.22
CA ALA A 85 3.76 -6.74 -3.05
C ALA A 85 4.05 -6.00 -1.74
N ALA A 86 5.07 -5.14 -1.72
CA ALA A 86 5.38 -4.30 -0.56
C ALA A 86 4.29 -3.25 -0.28
N ALA A 87 3.67 -2.69 -1.32
CA ALA A 87 2.54 -1.78 -1.16
C ALA A 87 1.31 -2.50 -0.59
N ASP A 88 0.99 -3.71 -1.10
CA ASP A 88 -0.14 -4.51 -0.63
C ASP A 88 0.02 -4.89 0.86
N LEU A 89 1.25 -5.22 1.28
CA LEU A 89 1.56 -5.46 2.70
C LEU A 89 1.33 -4.23 3.56
N LEU A 90 1.81 -3.06 3.12
CA LEU A 90 1.61 -1.79 3.83
C LEU A 90 0.13 -1.40 3.93
N GLU A 91 -0.66 -1.66 2.88
CA GLU A 91 -2.11 -1.44 2.92
C GLU A 91 -2.79 -2.37 3.92
N THR A 92 -2.40 -3.66 3.93
CA THR A 92 -2.93 -4.64 4.89
C THR A 92 -2.58 -4.24 6.33
N GLU A 93 -1.33 -3.84 6.59
CA GLU A 93 -0.90 -3.37 7.92
C GLU A 93 -1.63 -2.09 8.34
N ARG A 94 -1.87 -1.15 7.41
CA ARG A 94 -2.66 0.06 7.65
C ARG A 94 -4.09 -0.30 8.06
N ASP A 95 -4.70 -1.26 7.38
CA ASP A 95 -6.09 -1.65 7.60
C ASP A 95 -6.25 -2.45 8.91
N GLN A 96 -5.23 -3.24 9.29
CA GLN A 96 -5.13 -3.85 10.62
C GLN A 96 -5.06 -2.77 11.72
N LYS A 97 -4.18 -1.78 11.58
CA LYS A 97 -4.03 -0.68 12.55
C LYS A 97 -5.26 0.21 12.67
N ARG A 98 -6.09 0.29 11.62
CA ARG A 98 -7.38 1.01 11.64
C ARG A 98 -8.52 0.22 12.30
N GLY A 99 -8.27 -1.00 12.75
CA GLY A 99 -9.29 -1.86 13.35
C GLY A 99 -10.30 -2.43 12.34
N GLY A 100 -9.99 -2.36 11.04
CA GLY A 100 -10.86 -2.89 9.98
C GLY A 100 -10.66 -4.38 9.69
N LEU A 101 -9.58 -4.98 10.20
CA LEU A 101 -9.25 -6.39 10.03
C LEU A 101 -9.20 -7.07 11.40
N VAL A 102 -10.10 -8.02 11.61
CA VAL A 102 -10.11 -8.90 12.78
C VAL A 102 -9.70 -10.29 12.33
N GLU A 103 -8.84 -10.93 13.11
CA GLU A 103 -8.44 -12.31 12.82
C GLU A 103 -9.65 -13.25 12.90
N ILE A 104 -9.79 -14.13 11.91
CA ILE A 104 -10.94 -15.04 11.83
C ILE A 104 -11.02 -16.00 13.03
N SER A 105 -9.87 -16.31 13.65
CA SER A 105 -9.78 -17.12 14.87
C SER A 105 -10.47 -16.44 16.05
N VAL A 106 -10.22 -15.14 16.24
CA VAL A 106 -10.85 -14.31 17.28
C VAL A 106 -12.36 -14.25 17.09
N VAL A 107 -12.82 -14.05 15.86
CA VAL A 107 -14.27 -14.06 15.55
C VAL A 107 -14.88 -15.42 15.87
N ARG A 108 -14.20 -16.52 15.52
CA ARG A 108 -14.68 -17.88 15.78
C ARG A 108 -14.79 -18.15 17.28
N GLU A 109 -13.76 -17.81 18.04
CA GLU A 109 -13.74 -18.01 19.49
C GLU A 109 -14.83 -17.19 20.19
N TYR A 110 -14.98 -15.92 19.79
CA TYR A 110 -16.04 -15.05 20.27
C TYR A 110 -17.43 -15.64 19.98
N MET A 111 -17.67 -16.06 18.74
CA MET A 111 -18.96 -16.66 18.34
C MET A 111 -19.23 -17.98 19.06
N SER A 112 -18.22 -18.83 19.26
CA SER A 112 -18.34 -20.08 20.01
C SER A 112 -18.67 -19.85 21.49
N SER A 113 -18.00 -18.89 22.13
CA SER A 113 -18.30 -18.48 23.50
C SER A 113 -19.74 -17.95 23.61
N HIS A 114 -20.10 -17.02 22.72
CA HIS A 114 -21.43 -16.42 22.69
C HIS A 114 -22.55 -17.46 22.52
N ASN A 115 -22.41 -18.36 21.54
CA ASN A 115 -23.37 -19.43 21.30
C ASN A 115 -23.48 -20.38 22.51
N SER A 116 -22.39 -20.61 23.24
CA SER A 116 -22.41 -21.44 24.45
C SER A 116 -23.21 -20.79 25.57
N THR A 117 -23.05 -19.48 25.77
CA THR A 117 -23.84 -18.70 26.74
C THR A 117 -25.32 -18.67 26.37
N VAL A 118 -25.65 -18.45 25.09
CA VAL A 118 -27.04 -18.50 24.59
C VAL A 118 -27.67 -19.85 24.91
N ARG A 119 -26.99 -20.94 24.55
CA ARG A 119 -27.45 -22.31 24.81
C ARG A 119 -27.71 -22.56 26.29
N GLN A 120 -26.76 -22.18 27.16
CA GLN A 120 -26.92 -22.35 28.60
C GLN A 120 -28.15 -21.60 29.15
N ARG A 121 -28.35 -20.34 28.75
CA ARG A 121 -29.49 -19.54 29.23
C ARG A 121 -30.83 -20.11 28.78
N ILE A 122 -30.93 -20.57 27.54
CA ILE A 122 -32.16 -21.19 27.02
C ILE A 122 -32.45 -22.51 27.74
N LEU A 123 -31.44 -23.36 27.95
CA LEU A 123 -31.63 -24.64 28.64
C LEU A 123 -31.98 -24.49 30.13
N MET A 124 -31.65 -23.37 30.76
CA MET A 124 -32.03 -23.07 32.15
C MET A 124 -33.44 -22.46 32.29
N LEU A 125 -34.11 -22.08 31.19
CA LEU A 125 -35.45 -21.51 31.26
C LEU A 125 -36.47 -22.45 31.91
N PRO A 126 -36.58 -23.74 31.50
CA PRO A 126 -37.59 -24.64 32.05
C PRO A 126 -37.47 -24.80 33.56
N SER A 127 -36.26 -25.01 34.10
CA SER A 127 -36.05 -25.15 35.55
C SER A 127 -36.36 -23.86 36.31
N ARG A 128 -36.13 -22.69 35.71
CA ARG A 128 -36.45 -21.39 36.32
C ARG A 128 -37.94 -21.10 36.41
N ILE A 129 -38.74 -21.53 35.44
CA ILE A 129 -40.16 -21.17 35.38
C ILE A 129 -41.09 -22.30 35.82
N ALA A 130 -40.60 -23.55 35.93
CA ALA A 130 -41.42 -24.72 36.25
C ALA A 130 -42.35 -24.51 37.46
N HIS A 131 -41.82 -23.97 38.57
CA HIS A 131 -42.60 -23.67 39.78
C HIS A 131 -43.70 -22.62 39.58
N GLN A 132 -43.61 -21.78 38.54
CA GLN A 132 -44.59 -20.73 38.23
C GLN A 132 -45.67 -21.21 37.26
N LEU A 133 -45.52 -22.42 36.72
CA LEU A 133 -46.43 -23.01 35.74
C LEU A 133 -47.36 -24.06 36.37
N GLU A 134 -47.08 -24.51 37.59
CA GLU A 134 -47.91 -25.48 38.31
C GLU A 134 -49.30 -24.89 38.62
N GLY A 135 -50.36 -25.58 38.19
CA GLY A 135 -51.75 -25.20 38.46
C GLY A 135 -52.32 -24.09 37.57
N GLU A 136 -51.56 -23.59 36.60
CA GLU A 136 -51.99 -22.53 35.69
C GLU A 136 -52.77 -23.06 34.47
N SER A 137 -53.59 -22.21 33.86
CA SER A 137 -54.28 -22.55 32.61
C SER A 137 -53.30 -22.55 31.42
N ARG A 138 -53.65 -23.28 30.35
CA ARG A 138 -52.83 -23.38 29.14
C ARG A 138 -52.44 -22.01 28.57
N ASP A 139 -53.37 -21.08 28.51
CA ASP A 139 -53.14 -19.74 27.94
C ASP A 139 -52.15 -18.92 28.79
N VAL A 140 -52.22 -19.07 30.11
CA VAL A 140 -51.30 -18.41 31.05
C VAL A 140 -49.90 -19.04 30.98
N ILE A 141 -49.82 -20.37 30.81
CA ILE A 141 -48.55 -21.08 30.63
C ILE A 141 -47.85 -20.61 29.35
N GLU A 142 -48.58 -20.51 28.24
CA GLU A 142 -48.03 -20.05 26.96
C GLU A 142 -47.55 -18.59 27.05
N ALA A 143 -48.34 -17.70 27.66
CA ALA A 143 -47.95 -16.31 27.88
C ALA A 143 -46.69 -16.17 28.76
N LYS A 144 -46.59 -16.95 29.85
CA LYS A 144 -45.42 -16.95 30.74
C LYS A 144 -44.17 -17.50 30.05
N LEU A 145 -44.31 -18.54 29.22
CA LEU A 145 -43.22 -19.09 28.41
C LEU A 145 -42.71 -18.07 27.39
N ASP A 146 -43.60 -17.43 26.65
CA ASP A 146 -43.22 -16.41 25.65
C ASP A 146 -42.53 -15.22 26.31
N GLN A 147 -43.06 -14.74 27.45
CA GLN A 147 -42.45 -13.66 28.22
C GLN A 147 -41.05 -14.04 28.72
N ALA A 148 -40.87 -15.26 29.25
CA ALA A 148 -39.59 -15.72 29.76
C ALA A 148 -38.56 -15.89 28.64
N LEU A 149 -38.97 -16.41 27.48
CA LEU A 149 -38.12 -16.56 26.30
C LEU A 149 -37.66 -15.19 25.77
N ARG A 150 -38.60 -14.25 25.59
CA ARG A 150 -38.29 -12.88 25.16
C ARG A 150 -37.37 -12.17 26.15
N GLY A 151 -37.60 -12.35 27.45
CA GLY A 151 -36.73 -11.81 28.49
C GLY A 151 -35.30 -12.37 28.42
N ALA A 152 -35.14 -13.68 28.19
CA ALA A 152 -33.83 -14.29 28.03
C ALA A 152 -33.10 -13.78 26.78
N LEU A 153 -33.80 -13.61 25.66
CA LEU A 153 -33.25 -13.05 24.42
C LEU A 153 -32.89 -11.57 24.57
N ALA A 154 -33.71 -10.76 25.25
CA ALA A 154 -33.41 -9.36 25.54
C ALA A 154 -32.16 -9.23 26.43
N ALA A 155 -32.04 -10.07 27.46
CA ALA A 155 -30.86 -10.10 28.33
C ALA A 155 -29.59 -10.58 27.61
N LEU A 156 -29.72 -11.39 26.56
CA LEU A 156 -28.60 -11.76 25.68
C LEU A 156 -28.19 -10.58 24.78
N ALA A 157 -29.16 -9.86 24.22
CA ALA A 157 -28.89 -8.68 23.40
C ALA A 157 -28.23 -7.55 24.19
N GLU A 158 -28.63 -7.32 25.44
CA GLU A 158 -27.98 -6.34 26.32
C GLU A 158 -26.57 -6.78 26.74
N GLY A 159 -26.36 -8.07 27.01
CA GLY A 159 -25.03 -8.62 27.27
C GLY A 159 -24.07 -8.37 26.10
N LEU A 160 -24.55 -8.57 24.87
CA LEU A 160 -23.79 -8.31 23.64
C LEU A 160 -23.37 -6.83 23.53
N ARG A 161 -24.27 -5.90 23.89
CA ARG A 161 -24.00 -4.46 23.87
C ARG A 161 -23.00 -4.03 24.94
N ALA A 162 -23.03 -4.67 26.11
CA ALA A 162 -22.10 -4.39 27.19
C ALA A 162 -20.68 -4.87 26.86
N GLU A 163 -20.54 -6.09 26.31
CA GLU A 163 -19.25 -6.65 25.90
C GLU A 163 -18.63 -5.88 24.73
N ALA A 164 -19.44 -5.45 23.75
CA ALA A 164 -18.97 -4.63 22.63
C ALA A 164 -18.38 -3.28 23.08
N ARG A 165 -18.84 -2.73 24.21
CA ARG A 165 -18.29 -1.50 24.81
C ARG A 165 -17.02 -1.76 25.63
N SER A 166 -16.90 -2.96 26.21
CA SER A 166 -15.72 -3.35 26.99
C SER A 166 -14.53 -3.73 26.12
N GLY A 167 -14.74 -4.25 24.91
CA GLY A 167 -13.67 -4.59 23.96
C GLY A 167 -13.15 -3.42 23.13
N ALA A 168 -13.69 -2.21 23.34
CA ALA A 168 -13.28 -0.97 22.66
C ALA A 168 -12.28 -0.12 23.47
N ASN A 169 -11.83 -0.64 24.62
CA ASN A 169 -10.82 -0.04 25.51
C ASN A 169 -9.58 -0.93 25.54
#